data_AF-A0A965PJV3-F1
#
_entry.id   AF-A0A965PJV3-F1
#
_cell.length_a   1.000
_cell.length_b   1.000
_cell.length_c   1.000
_cell.angle_alpha   90.00
_cell.angle_beta   90.00
_cell.angle_gamma   90.00
#
_symmetry.space_group_name_H-M   'P 1'
#
loop_
_entity.id
_entity.type
_entity.pdbx_description
1 polymer ?
#
loop_
_entity_poly.entity_id
_entity_poly.type
_entity_poly.pdbx_seq_one_letter_code
_entity_poly.pdbx_strand_id
1 'polypeptide(L)'
;MVKIVELDGQFAGWRCELRPQISARILLELESGVPARALEAFAKVIISHNFKGLDGEPVEDVLDAPIDALTATIEKWAASNNLDPK
;
A
#
# COMPACT_ATOMS: atom_id res chain seq x y z
N MET A 1 17.31 -5.01 -0.62
CA MET A 1 16.80 -4.08 -1.65
C MET A 1 15.35 -3.82 -1.32
N VAL A 2 14.93 -2.58 -1.08
CA VAL A 2 13.52 -2.23 -0.81
C VAL A 2 12.80 -1.95 -2.12
N LYS A 3 11.49 -2.16 -2.18
CA LYS A 3 10.67 -1.82 -3.35
C LYS A 3 9.97 -0.49 -3.08
N ILE A 4 10.11 0.46 -3.99
CA ILE A 4 9.48 1.78 -3.87
C ILE A 4 8.26 1.79 -4.79
N VAL A 5 7.11 2.19 -4.25
CA VAL A 5 5.91 2.50 -5.02
C VAL A 5 5.66 3.99 -4.91
N GLU A 6 5.60 4.67 -6.05
CA GLU A 6 5.26 6.08 -6.16
C GLU A 6 3.90 6.22 -6.84
N LEU A 7 3.05 7.09 -6.31
CA LEU A 7 1.70 7.33 -6.80
C LEU A 7 1.67 8.49 -7.81
N ASP A 8 0.67 8.46 -8.69
CA ASP A 8 0.46 9.48 -9.72
C ASP A 8 -0.88 10.21 -9.50
N GLY A 9 -1.19 11.18 -10.36
CA GLY A 9 -2.47 11.89 -10.35
C GLY A 9 -2.62 12.78 -9.12
N GLN A 10 -3.75 12.65 -8.40
CA GLN A 10 -4.02 13.44 -7.20
C GLN A 10 -3.07 13.16 -6.03
N PHE A 11 -2.35 12.03 -6.07
CA PHE A 11 -1.35 11.63 -5.07
C PHE A 11 0.08 11.76 -5.59
N ALA A 12 0.31 12.57 -6.62
CA ALA A 12 1.64 12.78 -7.18
C ALA A 12 2.66 13.18 -6.09
N GLY A 13 3.81 12.48 -6.07
CA GLY A 13 4.87 12.66 -5.07
C GLY A 13 4.65 11.88 -3.77
N TRP A 14 3.53 11.16 -3.62
CA TRP A 14 3.34 10.22 -2.54
C TRP A 14 4.05 8.91 -2.87
N ARG A 15 4.77 8.37 -1.90
CA ARG A 15 5.54 7.14 -2.06
C ARG A 15 5.61 6.35 -0.77
N CYS A 16 5.76 5.05 -0.92
CA CYS A 16 6.05 4.15 0.19
C CYS A 16 7.17 3.17 -0.16
N GLU A 17 7.92 2.78 0.85
CA GLU A 17 8.91 1.72 0.79
C GLU A 17 8.29 0.43 1.31
N LEU A 18 8.45 -0.65 0.56
CA LEU A 18 7.85 -1.94 0.83
C LEU A 18 8.94 -2.97 1.15
N ARG A 19 8.60 -3.89 2.06
CA ARG A 19 9.43 -5.07 2.34
C ARG A 19 9.62 -5.89 1.06
N PRO A 20 10.86 -6.29 0.74
CA PRO A 20 11.13 -7.08 -0.47
C PRO A 20 10.59 -8.49 -0.41
N GLN A 21 10.51 -9.07 0.79
CA GLN A 21 9.97 -10.40 1.01
C GLN A 21 8.74 -10.29 1.89
N ILE A 22 7.65 -10.85 1.38
CA ILE A 22 6.35 -10.87 2.04
C ILE A 22 6.04 -12.33 2.34
N SER A 23 5.53 -12.60 3.54
CA SER A 23 5.17 -13.96 3.93
C SER A 23 3.96 -14.45 3.13
N ALA A 24 3.88 -15.76 2.90
CA ALA A 24 2.72 -16.38 2.23
C ALA A 24 1.39 -16.05 2.93
N ARG A 25 1.41 -15.86 4.26
CA ARG A 25 0.24 -15.43 5.02
C ARG A 25 -0.24 -14.04 4.60
N ILE A 26 0.66 -13.07 4.45
CA ILE A 26 0.28 -11.72 4.02
C ILE A 26 -0.25 -11.76 2.58
N LEU A 27 0.36 -12.56 1.70
CA LEU A 27 -0.15 -12.74 0.34
C LEU A 27 -1.59 -13.29 0.33
N LEU A 28 -1.88 -14.30 1.14
CA LEU A 28 -3.24 -14.86 1.28
C LEU A 28 -4.26 -13.81 1.77
N GLU A 29 -3.88 -12.92 2.67
CA GLU A 29 -4.78 -11.85 3.15
C GLU A 29 -5.02 -10.79 2.05
N LEU A 30 -4.00 -10.46 1.26
CA LEU A 30 -4.12 -9.56 0.11
C LEU A 30 -5.02 -10.14 -0.99
N GLU A 31 -4.98 -11.46 -1.20
CA GLU A 31 -5.79 -12.19 -2.18
C GLU A 31 -7.17 -12.62 -1.64
N SER A 32 -7.51 -12.26 -0.40
CA SER A 32 -8.71 -12.76 0.27
C SER A 32 -10.04 -12.22 -0.28
N GLY A 33 -10.00 -11.18 -1.11
CA GLY A 33 -11.19 -10.45 -1.60
C GLY A 33 -11.90 -9.62 -0.51
N VAL A 34 -11.34 -9.53 0.71
CA VAL A 34 -11.87 -8.72 1.81
C VAL A 34 -11.03 -7.44 1.94
N PRO A 35 -11.56 -6.26 1.54
CA PRO A 35 -10.76 -5.03 1.47
C PRO A 35 -10.07 -4.65 2.78
N ALA A 36 -10.77 -4.76 3.91
CA ALA A 36 -10.20 -4.44 5.22
C ALA A 36 -8.99 -5.33 5.57
N ARG A 37 -9.05 -6.62 5.23
CA ARG A 37 -7.93 -7.54 5.48
C ARG A 37 -6.76 -7.25 4.56
N ALA A 38 -7.02 -6.95 3.29
CA ALA A 38 -6.00 -6.57 2.34
C ALA A 38 -5.27 -5.29 2.79
N LEU A 39 -6.01 -4.27 3.24
CA LEU A 39 -5.43 -3.02 3.77
C LEU A 39 -4.56 -3.28 5.02
N GLU A 40 -5.07 -4.00 6.01
CA GLU A 40 -4.31 -4.33 7.23
C GLU A 40 -3.07 -5.18 6.92
N ALA A 41 -3.18 -6.11 5.98
CA ALA A 41 -2.06 -6.94 5.54
C ALA A 41 -1.01 -6.10 4.82
N PHE A 42 -1.45 -5.18 3.95
CA PHE A 42 -0.57 -4.29 3.19
C PHE A 42 0.16 -3.29 4.09
N ALA A 43 -0.50 -2.74 5.10
CA ALA A 43 0.12 -1.84 6.07
C ALA A 43 1.36 -2.47 6.74
N LYS A 44 1.33 -3.79 7.01
CA LYS A 44 2.46 -4.54 7.59
C LYS A 44 3.64 -4.71 6.62
N VAL A 45 3.40 -4.57 5.32
CA VAL A 45 4.42 -4.63 4.26
C VAL A 45 5.14 -3.29 4.11
N ILE A 46 4.48 -2.18 4.44
CA ILE A 46 5.05 -0.84 4.35
C ILE A 46 6.10 -0.66 5.47
N ILE A 47 7.28 -0.20 5.07
CA ILE A 47 8.40 0.14 5.96
C ILE A 47 8.33 1.61 6.34
N SER A 48 8.07 2.46 5.35
CA SER A 48 7.94 3.91 5.52
C SER A 48 7.11 4.50 4.39
N HIS A 49 6.47 5.65 4.63
CA HIS A 49 5.72 6.40 3.63
C HIS A 49 5.80 7.90 3.92
N ASN A 50 5.38 8.71 2.94
CA ASN A 50 5.16 10.16 3.13
C ASN A 50 3.68 10.55 2.93
N PHE A 51 2.77 9.58 3.11
CA PHE A 51 1.34 9.81 2.91
C PHE A 51 0.80 10.85 3.89
N LYS A 52 -0.30 11.48 3.49
CA LYS A 52 -0.97 12.54 4.24
C LYS A 52 -2.41 12.15 4.54
N GLY A 53 -2.98 12.74 5.58
CA GLY A 53 -4.38 12.62 5.92
C GLY A 53 -5.27 13.49 5.02
N LEU A 54 -6.58 13.45 5.28
CA LEU A 54 -7.55 14.29 4.59
C LEU A 54 -7.38 15.79 4.88
N ASP A 55 -6.71 16.12 5.99
CA ASP A 55 -6.32 17.48 6.38
C ASP A 55 -5.04 17.95 5.68
N GLY A 56 -4.35 17.07 4.94
CA GLY A 56 -3.11 17.37 4.24
C GLY A 56 -1.85 17.26 5.11
N GLU A 57 -1.99 16.88 6.38
CA GLU A 57 -0.87 16.67 7.29
C GLU A 57 -0.30 15.25 7.16
N PRO A 58 1.00 15.04 7.41
CA PRO A 58 1.59 13.70 7.39
C PRO A 58 0.93 12.78 8.42
N VAL A 59 0.60 11.56 8.03
CA VAL A 59 0.07 10.54 8.95
C VAL A 59 1.18 9.67 9.49
N GLU A 60 1.04 9.22 10.75
CA GLU A 60 1.96 8.26 11.37
C GLU A 60 1.61 6.82 10.98
N ASP A 61 0.32 6.46 11.05
CA ASP A 61 -0.18 5.19 10.53
C ASP A 61 -0.62 5.38 9.08
N VAL A 62 -0.14 4.50 8.22
CA VAL A 62 -0.53 4.48 6.81
C VAL A 62 -2.03 4.27 6.63
N LEU A 63 -2.69 3.57 7.56
CA LEU A 63 -4.14 3.33 7.52
C LEU A 63 -4.98 4.61 7.72
N ASP A 64 -4.38 5.70 8.23
CA ASP A 64 -5.03 7.00 8.35
C ASP A 64 -5.00 7.80 7.03
N ALA A 65 -4.24 7.33 6.02
CA ALA A 65 -4.24 7.93 4.70
C ALA A 65 -5.56 7.67 3.96
N PRO A 66 -5.94 8.51 2.98
CA PRO A 66 -7.11 8.29 2.14
C PRO A 66 -7.13 6.89 1.52
N ILE A 67 -8.28 6.21 1.59
CA ILE A 67 -8.48 4.84 1.08
C ILE A 67 -8.09 4.74 -0.41
N ASP A 68 -8.34 5.78 -1.20
CA ASP A 68 -7.98 5.83 -2.62
C ASP A 68 -6.46 5.75 -2.82
N ALA A 69 -5.67 6.39 -1.96
CA ALA A 69 -4.20 6.33 -2.02
C ALA A 69 -3.70 4.93 -1.64
N LEU A 70 -4.31 4.31 -0.63
CA LEU A 70 -3.97 2.94 -0.21
C LEU A 70 -4.30 1.92 -1.29
N THR A 71 -5.48 2.04 -1.90
CA THR A 71 -5.93 1.19 -3.01
C THR A 71 -4.97 1.32 -4.21
N ALA A 72 -4.65 2.56 -4.62
CA ALA A 72 -3.71 2.80 -5.71
C ALA A 72 -2.31 2.23 -5.44
N THR A 73 -1.87 2.26 -4.17
CA THR A 73 -0.58 1.67 -3.77
C THR A 73 -0.60 0.15 -3.91
N ILE A 74 -1.66 -0.51 -3.45
CA ILE A 74 -1.85 -1.96 -3.57
C ILE A 74 -1.88 -2.37 -5.05
N GLU A 75 -2.64 -1.67 -5.88
CA GLU A 75 -2.76 -1.95 -7.32
C GLU A 75 -1.40 -1.82 -8.04
N LYS A 76 -0.67 -0.71 -7.80
CA LYS A 76 0.67 -0.53 -8.38
C LYS A 76 1.66 -1.59 -7.91
N TRP A 77 1.60 -1.97 -6.63
CA TRP A 77 2.42 -3.04 -6.10
C TRP A 77 2.09 -4.38 -6.76
N ALA A 78 0.80 -4.73 -6.86
CA ALA A 78 0.34 -5.98 -7.46
C ALA A 78 0.78 -6.08 -8.94
N ALA A 79 0.55 -5.02 -9.72
CA ALA A 79 1.00 -4.92 -11.11
C ALA A 79 2.52 -5.09 -11.23
N SER A 80 3.28 -4.50 -10.32
CA SER A 80 4.75 -4.61 -10.29
C SER A 80 5.26 -6.00 -9.86
N ASN A 81 4.39 -6.91 -9.42
CA ASN A 81 4.73 -8.28 -9.03
C ASN A 81 4.02 -9.33 -9.89
N ASN A 82 3.31 -8.93 -10.96
CA ASN A 82 2.41 -9.81 -11.74
C ASN A 82 1.39 -10.55 -10.87
N LEU A 83 0.95 -9.92 -9.78
CA LEU A 83 -0.16 -10.41 -8.97
C LEU A 83 -1.44 -9.82 -9.55
N ASP A 84 -2.45 -10.66 -9.75
CA ASP A 84 -3.76 -10.27 -10.27
C ASP A 84 -4.66 -9.94 -9.07
N PRO A 85 -4.97 -8.66 -8.80
CA PRO A 85 -5.92 -8.31 -7.74
C PRO A 85 -7.33 -8.70 -8.23
N LYS A 86 -7.83 -9.85 -7.77
CA LYS A 86 -9.18 -10.33 -8.08
C LYS A 86 -10.25 -9.66 -7.23
#